data_AF-A0A4S8KYQ8-F1
#
_entry.id   AF-A0A4S8KYQ8-F1
#
_cell.length_a   1.000
_cell.length_b   1.000
_cell.length_c   1.000
_cell.angle_alpha   90.00
_cell.angle_beta   90.00
_cell.angle_gamma   90.00
#
_symmetry.space_group_name_H-M   'P 1'
#
loop_
_entity.id
_entity.type
_entity.pdbx_description
1 polymer ?
#
loop_
_entity_poly.entity_id
_entity_poly.type
_entity_poly.pdbx_seq_one_letter_code
_entity_poly.pdbx_strand_id
1 'polypeptide(L)' 'MTSNEWNILDDTDPRINYEGDWREGGKKGEYQKTTHGAVNASGSSVSLNFSG' A
#
# COMPACT_ATOMS: atom_id res chain seq x y z
N MET A 1 9.67 -5.17 27.08
CA MET A 1 8.43 -5.77 26.55
C MET A 1 8.63 -5.91 25.05
N THR A 2 8.85 -7.12 24.55
CA THR A 2 8.91 -7.40 23.12
C THR A 2 7.54 -7.94 22.74
N SER A 3 6.63 -7.08 22.25
CA SER A 3 5.32 -7.55 21.80
C SER A 3 5.44 -8.08 20.37
N ASN A 4 4.92 -9.29 20.15
CA ASN A 4 4.74 -9.89 18.83
C ASN A 4 3.52 -9.25 18.15
N GLU A 5 3.58 -7.95 17.89
CA GLU A 5 2.46 -7.20 17.32
C GLU A 5 2.43 -7.32 15.79
N TRP A 6 1.31 -7.82 15.28
CA TRP A 6 1.01 -7.78 13.85
C TRP A 6 0.63 -6.36 13.45
N ASN A 7 1.34 -5.82 12.46
CA ASN A 7 1.01 -4.53 11.87
C ASN A 7 0.21 -4.75 10.58
N ILE A 8 -1.02 -4.23 10.53
CA ILE A 8 -1.82 -4.14 9.30
C ILE A 8 -1.59 -2.76 8.70
N LEU A 9 -1.11 -2.72 7.45
CA LEU A 9 -0.81 -1.48 6.75
C LEU A 9 -1.89 -1.22 5.72
N ASP A 10 -2.30 0.04 5.66
CA ASP A 10 -3.10 0.53 4.55
C ASP A 10 -2.21 0.80 3.34
N ASP A 11 -2.80 0.77 2.14
CA ASP A 11 -2.05 1.03 0.91
C ASP A 11 -1.60 2.51 0.80
N THR A 12 -2.13 3.40 1.64
CA THR A 12 -1.65 4.78 1.81
C THR A 12 -0.52 4.92 2.84
N ASP A 13 -0.04 3.82 3.43
CA ASP A 13 1.03 3.88 4.44
C ASP A 13 2.32 4.47 3.82
N PRO A 14 2.94 5.48 4.45
CA PRO A 14 4.09 6.19 3.87
C PRO A 14 5.35 5.32 3.72
N ARG A 15 5.36 4.09 4.26
CA ARG A 15 6.43 3.11 4.02
C ARG A 15 6.31 2.42 2.66
N ILE A 16 5.16 2.52 2.02
CA ILE A 16 4.88 1.95 0.70
C ILE A 16 5.28 2.99 -0.35
N ASN A 17 6.15 2.59 -1.28
CA ASN A 17 6.59 3.42 -2.39
C ASN A 17 6.03 2.84 -3.69
N TYR A 18 5.33 3.68 -4.43
CA TYR A 18 4.73 3.36 -5.72
C TYR A 18 5.52 4.07 -6.82
N GLU A 19 6.00 3.29 -7.79
CA GLU A 19 6.70 3.79 -8.98
C GLU A 19 5.87 3.46 -10.23
N GLY A 20 5.79 4.38 -11.18
CA GLY A 20 5.02 4.21 -12.42
C GLY A 20 3.63 4.86 -12.41
N ASP A 21 2.72 4.38 -13.25
CA ASP A 21 1.38 4.97 -13.43
C ASP A 21 0.35 4.32 -12.49
N TRP A 22 0.25 4.89 -11.29
CA TRP A 22 -0.71 4.52 -10.26
C TRP A 22 -1.80 5.58 -10.11
N ARG A 23 -3.02 5.12 -9.79
CA ARG A 23 -4.11 6.00 -9.39
C ARG A 23 -4.69 5.56 -8.07
N GLU A 24 -4.97 6.55 -7.25
CA GLU A 24 -5.76 6.39 -6.03
C GLU A 24 -7.23 6.16 -6.38
N GLY A 25 -7.83 5.26 -5.61
CA GLY A 25 -9.24 4.88 -5.65
C GLY A 25 -9.68 4.47 -4.26
N GLY A 26 -10.86 3.84 -4.17
CA GLY A 26 -11.45 3.52 -2.89
C GLY A 26 -12.94 3.24 -2.93
N LYS A 27 -13.40 2.18 -2.24
CA LYS A 27 -14.82 1.94 -1.93
C LYS A 27 -15.01 1.37 -0.53
N LYS A 28 -16.25 1.42 -0.04
CA LYS A 28 -16.61 1.05 1.34
C LYS A 28 -16.14 -0.34 1.81
N GLY A 29 -15.92 -1.28 0.90
CA GLY A 29 -15.50 -2.65 1.20
C GLY A 29 -13.99 -2.87 1.29
N GLU A 30 -13.17 -1.88 0.94
CA GLU A 30 -11.72 -1.97 1.02
C GLU A 30 -11.21 -1.59 2.41
N TYR A 31 -10.01 -2.05 2.78
CA TYR A 31 -9.36 -1.64 4.01
C TYR A 31 -9.13 -0.13 3.97
N GLN A 32 -9.55 0.57 5.03
CA GLN A 32 -9.68 2.03 5.12
C GLN A 32 -10.36 2.76 3.94
N LYS A 33 -11.02 2.02 3.03
CA LYS A 33 -11.69 2.51 1.84
C LYS A 33 -10.75 3.16 0.83
N THR A 34 -9.50 2.74 0.78
CA THR A 34 -8.46 3.21 -0.15
C THR A 34 -7.92 2.06 -0.98
N THR A 35 -7.44 2.36 -2.19
CA THR A 35 -6.75 1.41 -3.07
C THR A 35 -5.92 2.16 -4.11
N HIS A 36 -4.69 1.75 -4.32
CA HIS A 36 -3.84 2.15 -5.44
C HIS A 36 -3.93 1.08 -6.54
N GLY A 37 -4.40 1.48 -7.72
CA GLY A 37 -4.46 0.64 -8.90
C GLY A 37 -3.48 1.10 -9.97
N ALA A 38 -2.61 0.21 -10.46
CA ALA A 38 -1.78 0.49 -11.62
C ALA A 38 -2.67 0.56 -12.87
N VAL A 39 -2.65 1.69 -13.57
CA VAL A 39 -3.52 1.93 -14.74
C VAL A 39 -2.87 1.45 -16.03
N ASN A 40 -1.55 1.60 -16.11
CA ASN A 40 -0.71 0.94 -17.10
C ASN A 40 0.42 0.23 -16.33
N ALA A 41 0.28 -1.07 -16.11
CA ALA A 41 1.18 -1.82 -15.25
C ALA A 41 2.61 -1.94 -15.82
N SER A 42 2.83 -1.67 -17.11
CA SER A 42 4.16 -1.70 -17.71
C SER A 42 5.07 -0.65 -17.08
N GLY A 43 6.10 -1.12 -16.38
CA GLY A 43 7.06 -0.26 -15.67
C GLY A 43 6.61 0.18 -14.28
N SER A 44 5.43 -0.23 -13.82
CA SER A 44 4.95 0.09 -12.48
C SER A 44 5.45 -0.94 -11.46
N SER A 45 5.83 -0.48 -10.28
CA SER A 45 6.23 -1.32 -9.16
C SER A 45 5.74 -0.75 -7.83
N VAL A 46 5.61 -1.62 -6.84
CA VAL A 46 5.31 -1.25 -5.45
C VAL A 46 6.33 -1.92 -4.54
N SER A 47 6.81 -1.19 -3.54
CA SER A 47 7.76 -1.68 -2.54
C SER A 47 7.35 -1.23 -1.15
N LEU A 48 7.67 -2.04 -0.14
CA LEU A 48 7.41 -1.73 1.26
C LEU A 48 8.73 -1.81 2.04
N ASN A 49 9.08 -0.73 2.74
CA ASN A 49 10.20 -0.72 3.68
C ASN A 49 9.70 -1.00 5.09
N PHE A 50 10.18 -2.07 5.73
CA PHE A 50 9.80 -2.40 7.11
C PHE A 50 10.99 -2.87 7.94
N SER A 51 10.87 -2.73 9.26
CA SER A 51 11.78 -3.31 10.26
C SER A 51 11.01 -4.40 11.02
N GLY A 52 11.61 -5.58 11.17
CA GLY A 52 11.03 -6.74 11.85
C GLY A 52 11.84 -7.18 13.05
#